data_AF-A0A383XQJ3-F1
#
_entry.id   AF-A0A383XQJ3-F1
#
_cell.length_a   1.000
_cell.length_b   1.000
_cell.length_c   1.000
_cell.angle_alpha   90.00
_cell.angle_beta   90.00
_cell.angle_gamma   90.00
#
_symmetry.space_group_name_H-M   'P 1'
#
loop_
_entity.id
_entity.type
_entity.pdbx_description
1 polymer ?
#
loop_
_entity_poly.entity_id
_entity_poly.type
_entity_poly.pdbx_seq_one_letter_code
_entity_poly.pdbx_strand_id
1 'polypeptide(L)'
;MRPSWRPIILAVLWLGLSTAADAGFRCDGQIIDTGDNRLKVRSLCGEPDLIDAPGQAVIGHALQADQETWYYNFGPRQLIRVLHFRRGRLVEIDQDGYGFRVTEPGRCSGFDMVAGWSKFRLLVECGPPDDTEIGRVLRPVRPEDFGGHGAHLTGQRIEVLRERWIYNFGPEQLLRTVWIEQGVVTDVEVGGRGYPER
;
A
#
# COMPACT_ATOMS: atom_id res chain seq x y z
N MET A 1 49.43 -27.17 -52.40
CA MET A 1 48.18 -26.45 -52.09
C MET A 1 47.44 -27.26 -51.04
N ARG A 2 47.26 -26.73 -49.81
CA ARG A 2 46.58 -27.41 -48.70
C ARG A 2 45.24 -26.70 -48.45
N PRO A 3 44.08 -27.37 -48.44
CA PRO A 3 42.82 -26.72 -48.12
C PRO A 3 42.70 -26.56 -46.61
N SER A 4 42.61 -25.32 -46.13
CA SER A 4 42.37 -24.99 -44.73
C SER A 4 40.88 -25.09 -44.42
N TRP A 5 40.46 -26.12 -43.68
CA TRP A 5 39.14 -26.19 -43.06
C TRP A 5 39.14 -25.30 -41.81
N ARG A 6 38.29 -24.27 -41.80
CA ARG A 6 37.98 -23.49 -40.60
C ARG A 6 36.70 -24.04 -39.96
N PRO A 7 36.73 -24.56 -38.73
CA PRO A 7 35.51 -24.91 -38.02
C PRO A 7 34.78 -23.63 -37.60
N ILE A 8 33.53 -23.49 -38.03
CA ILE A 8 32.62 -22.43 -37.60
C ILE A 8 32.13 -22.80 -36.20
N ILE A 9 32.61 -22.09 -35.18
CA ILE A 9 32.12 -22.22 -33.80
C ILE A 9 30.80 -21.45 -33.72
N LEU A 10 29.67 -22.17 -33.66
CA LEU A 10 28.38 -21.58 -33.29
C LEU A 10 28.41 -21.26 -31.80
N ALA A 11 28.57 -19.98 -31.47
CA ALA A 11 28.34 -19.48 -30.12
C ALA A 11 26.83 -19.44 -29.85
N VAL A 12 26.32 -20.41 -29.09
CA VAL A 12 24.93 -20.40 -28.60
C VAL A 12 24.86 -19.34 -27.50
N LEU A 13 24.31 -18.18 -27.85
CA LEU A 13 24.04 -17.09 -26.92
C LEU A 13 22.86 -17.49 -26.03
N TRP A 14 23.15 -17.95 -24.82
CA TRP A 14 22.14 -18.19 -23.79
C TRP A 14 21.58 -16.84 -23.32
N LEU A 15 20.44 -16.42 -23.88
CA LEU A 15 19.63 -15.37 -23.29
C LEU A 15 19.04 -15.90 -21.98
N GLY A 16 19.59 -15.44 -20.86
CA GLY A 16 19.03 -15.70 -19.54
C GLY A 16 17.63 -15.06 -19.45
N LEU A 17 16.59 -15.90 -19.39
CA LEU A 17 15.28 -15.48 -18.91
C LEU A 17 15.41 -15.20 -17.42
N SER A 18 15.46 -13.92 -17.05
CA SER A 18 15.26 -13.50 -15.67
C SER A 18 13.79 -13.72 -15.32
N THR A 19 13.46 -14.87 -14.75
CA THR A 19 12.19 -15.02 -14.04
C THR A 19 12.27 -14.09 -12.83
N ALA A 20 11.44 -13.05 -12.80
CA ALA A 20 11.23 -12.29 -11.57
C ALA A 20 10.87 -13.30 -10.48
N ALA A 21 11.70 -13.41 -9.45
CA ALA A 21 11.40 -14.27 -8.33
C ALA A 21 10.16 -13.68 -7.65
N ASP A 22 9.03 -14.39 -7.74
CA ASP A 22 7.84 -14.05 -6.99
C ASP A 22 8.23 -14.00 -5.51
N ALA A 23 8.08 -12.83 -4.88
CA ALA A 23 8.69 -12.55 -3.59
C ALA A 23 7.85 -13.15 -2.47
N GLY A 24 7.85 -14.47 -2.36
CA GLY A 24 7.20 -15.19 -1.27
C GLY A 24 7.67 -14.67 0.09
N PHE A 25 6.73 -14.27 0.94
CA PHE A 25 7.01 -13.73 2.27
C PHE A 25 7.00 -14.86 3.29
N ARG A 26 8.00 -14.88 4.19
CA ARG A 26 8.13 -15.94 5.20
C ARG A 26 7.52 -15.53 6.54
N CYS A 27 6.62 -16.36 7.03
CA CYS A 27 5.98 -16.26 8.33
C CYS A 27 6.09 -17.59 9.06
N ASP A 28 6.59 -17.58 10.30
CA ASP A 28 6.79 -18.78 11.13
C ASP A 28 7.51 -19.94 10.41
N GLY A 29 8.54 -19.60 9.61
CA GLY A 29 9.32 -20.57 8.82
C GLY A 29 8.63 -21.10 7.56
N GLN A 30 7.37 -20.74 7.31
CA GLN A 30 6.62 -21.09 6.10
C GLN A 30 6.48 -19.90 5.15
N ILE A 31 6.24 -20.15 3.87
CA ILE A 31 6.07 -19.11 2.84
C ILE A 31 4.58 -18.90 2.57
N ILE A 32 4.14 -17.64 2.63
CA ILE A 32 2.91 -17.19 1.99
C ILE A 32 3.23 -16.67 0.60
N ASP A 33 2.28 -16.86 -0.32
CA ASP A 33 2.43 -16.47 -1.72
C ASP A 33 1.11 -15.96 -2.30
N THR A 34 1.18 -15.29 -3.45
CA THR A 34 0.01 -14.85 -4.19
C THR A 34 -0.96 -16.01 -4.43
N GLY A 35 -2.26 -15.74 -4.31
CA GLY A 35 -3.34 -16.74 -4.34
C GLY A 35 -3.72 -17.32 -2.97
N ASP A 36 -2.90 -17.15 -1.93
CA ASP A 36 -3.25 -17.57 -0.59
C ASP A 36 -4.48 -16.84 -0.05
N ASN A 37 -5.30 -17.53 0.76
CA ASN A 37 -6.47 -16.91 1.38
C ASN A 37 -6.11 -16.30 2.75
N ARG A 38 -6.96 -15.37 3.21
CA ARG A 38 -6.83 -14.68 4.51
C ARG A 38 -6.61 -15.63 5.70
N LEU A 39 -7.29 -16.77 5.73
CA LEU A 39 -7.17 -17.72 6.85
C LEU A 39 -5.77 -18.35 6.89
N LYS A 40 -5.23 -18.77 5.74
CA LYS A 40 -3.86 -19.28 5.66
C LYS A 40 -2.86 -18.21 6.10
N VAL A 41 -2.99 -16.98 5.57
CA VAL A 41 -2.08 -15.88 5.93
C VAL A 41 -2.10 -15.62 7.43
N ARG A 42 -3.28 -15.49 8.06
CA ARG A 42 -3.36 -15.31 9.52
C ARG A 42 -2.81 -16.49 10.31
N SER A 43 -3.04 -17.71 9.84
CA SER A 43 -2.53 -18.90 10.54
C SER A 43 -1.00 -18.96 10.56
N LEU A 44 -0.34 -18.38 9.56
CA LEU A 44 1.13 -18.40 9.44
C LEU A 44 1.77 -17.12 9.99
N CYS A 45 1.20 -15.96 9.71
CA CYS A 45 1.77 -14.64 10.04
C CYS A 45 1.21 -14.03 11.32
N GLY A 46 0.13 -14.58 11.88
CA GLY A 46 -0.63 -13.95 12.95
C GLY A 46 -1.57 -12.85 12.45
N GLU A 47 -2.15 -12.12 13.40
CA GLU A 47 -3.02 -10.98 13.08
C GLU A 47 -2.18 -9.78 12.59
N PRO A 48 -2.63 -9.07 11.54
CA PRO A 48 -1.97 -7.85 11.08
C PRO A 48 -2.15 -6.69 12.08
N ASP A 49 -1.20 -5.75 12.07
CA ASP A 49 -1.25 -4.54 12.88
C ASP A 49 -2.31 -3.55 12.39
N LEU A 50 -2.61 -3.55 11.09
CA LEU A 50 -3.73 -2.79 10.50
C LEU A 50 -4.34 -3.58 9.34
N ILE A 51 -5.68 -3.58 9.29
CA ILE A 51 -6.44 -3.96 8.10
C ILE A 51 -7.13 -2.71 7.57
N ASP A 52 -6.68 -2.25 6.41
CA ASP A 52 -7.31 -1.17 5.65
C ASP A 52 -8.24 -1.75 4.59
N ALA A 53 -9.54 -1.56 4.75
CA ALA A 53 -10.57 -2.13 3.90
C ALA A 53 -11.59 -1.06 3.53
N PRO A 54 -11.21 -0.06 2.71
CA PRO A 54 -12.08 1.07 2.46
C PRO A 54 -13.26 0.64 1.56
N GLY A 55 -14.45 1.18 1.84
CA GLY A 55 -15.64 0.93 1.02
C GLY A 55 -16.27 -0.45 1.20
N GLN A 56 -16.26 -1.00 2.43
CA GLN A 56 -17.02 -2.21 2.78
C GLN A 56 -18.46 -2.11 2.27
N ALA A 57 -18.76 -2.86 1.21
CA ALA A 57 -20.10 -2.99 0.69
C ALA A 57 -20.85 -4.03 1.55
N VAL A 58 -22.06 -3.69 1.98
CA VAL A 58 -22.96 -4.66 2.59
C VAL A 58 -23.44 -5.60 1.48
N ILE A 59 -22.90 -6.81 1.41
CA ILE A 59 -23.38 -7.87 0.51
C ILE A 59 -24.15 -8.87 1.39
N GLY A 60 -25.46 -8.64 1.57
CA GLY A 60 -26.30 -9.45 2.45
C GLY A 60 -25.96 -9.29 3.94
N HIS A 61 -25.81 -10.39 4.68
CA HIS A 61 -25.45 -10.40 6.11
C HIS A 61 -23.94 -10.27 6.38
N ALA A 62 -23.11 -10.17 5.33
CA ALA A 62 -21.66 -10.10 5.44
C ALA A 62 -21.14 -8.77 4.89
N LEU A 63 -20.34 -8.08 5.70
CA LEU A 63 -19.51 -6.97 5.26
C LEU A 63 -18.30 -7.57 4.54
N GLN A 64 -18.14 -7.32 3.25
CA GLN A 64 -16.94 -7.73 2.53
C GLN A 64 -16.46 -6.59 1.63
N ALA A 65 -15.29 -6.05 1.95
CA ALA A 65 -14.59 -5.18 1.01
C ALA A 65 -14.08 -6.04 -0.16
N ASP A 66 -14.21 -5.53 -1.39
CA ASP A 66 -13.64 -6.19 -2.58
C ASP A 66 -12.10 -6.12 -2.55
N GLN A 67 -11.53 -5.12 -1.87
CA GLN A 67 -10.11 -4.88 -1.71
C GLN A 67 -9.78 -4.60 -0.24
N GLU A 68 -8.72 -5.21 0.27
CA GLU A 68 -8.20 -4.99 1.62
C GLU A 68 -6.67 -4.93 1.56
N THR A 69 -6.06 -4.12 2.41
CA THR A 69 -4.61 -4.04 2.56
C THR A 69 -4.26 -4.32 4.01
N TRP A 70 -3.39 -5.30 4.26
CA TRP A 70 -2.98 -5.70 5.60
C TRP A 70 -1.54 -5.27 5.83
N TYR A 71 -1.28 -4.67 6.99
CA TYR A 71 0.04 -4.17 7.38
C TYR A 71 0.59 -5.00 8.53
N TYR A 72 1.85 -5.43 8.42
CA TYR A 72 2.59 -6.10 9.49
C TYR A 72 3.86 -5.31 9.84
N ASN A 73 3.95 -4.85 11.08
CA ASN A 73 5.03 -4.05 11.64
C ASN A 73 5.92 -4.89 12.56
N PHE A 74 7.06 -5.34 12.03
CA PHE A 74 8.05 -6.10 12.81
C PHE A 74 9.07 -5.22 13.56
N GLY A 75 8.75 -3.93 13.73
CA GLY A 75 9.55 -2.97 14.46
C GLY A 75 10.65 -2.27 13.63
N PRO A 76 11.43 -1.38 14.26
CA PRO A 76 12.25 -0.37 13.57
C PRO A 76 13.47 -0.91 12.79
N ARG A 77 13.75 -2.20 12.88
CA ARG A 77 14.87 -2.83 12.15
C ARG A 77 14.40 -3.63 10.93
N GLN A 78 13.11 -3.59 10.62
CA GLN A 78 12.51 -4.33 9.53
C GLN A 78 11.56 -3.40 8.76
N LEU A 79 11.44 -3.64 7.45
CA LEU A 79 10.43 -2.96 6.64
C LEU A 79 9.05 -3.52 7.01
N ILE A 80 8.05 -2.64 7.04
CA ILE A 80 6.66 -3.05 7.18
C ILE A 80 6.30 -3.91 5.97
N ARG A 81 5.57 -5.00 6.19
CA ARG A 81 5.02 -5.81 5.09
C ARG A 81 3.61 -5.38 4.80
N VAL A 82 3.32 -5.17 3.52
CA VAL A 82 2.03 -4.72 3.01
C VAL A 82 1.48 -5.82 2.12
N LEU A 83 0.34 -6.39 2.50
CA LEU A 83 -0.29 -7.48 1.78
C LEU A 83 -1.60 -6.98 1.18
N HIS A 84 -1.70 -6.96 -0.14
CA HIS A 84 -2.92 -6.56 -0.82
C HIS A 84 -3.79 -7.78 -1.12
N PHE A 85 -5.03 -7.74 -0.68
CA PHE A 85 -6.04 -8.75 -0.93
C PHE A 85 -7.10 -8.22 -1.88
N ARG A 86 -7.53 -9.07 -2.80
CA ARG A 86 -8.70 -8.85 -3.63
C ARG A 86 -9.63 -10.04 -3.51
N ARG A 87 -10.89 -9.80 -3.13
CA ARG A 87 -11.90 -10.86 -2.89
C ARG A 87 -11.39 -11.96 -1.95
N GLY A 88 -10.65 -11.57 -0.90
CA GLY A 88 -10.10 -12.48 0.11
C GLY A 88 -8.92 -13.35 -0.31
N ARG A 89 -8.32 -13.06 -1.48
CA ARG A 89 -7.09 -13.70 -1.98
C ARG A 89 -5.95 -12.70 -2.01
N LEU A 90 -4.78 -13.13 -1.54
CA LEU A 90 -3.55 -12.35 -1.63
C LEU A 90 -3.19 -12.17 -3.09
N VAL A 91 -3.11 -10.93 -3.56
CA VAL A 91 -2.79 -10.62 -4.97
C VAL A 91 -1.42 -9.98 -5.11
N GLU A 92 -0.89 -9.38 -4.05
CA GLU A 92 0.39 -8.70 -4.07
C GLU A 92 1.00 -8.66 -2.67
N ILE A 93 2.33 -8.78 -2.63
CA ILE A 93 3.16 -8.69 -1.43
C ILE A 93 4.14 -7.55 -1.67
N ASP A 94 3.99 -6.49 -0.90
CA ASP A 94 4.83 -5.30 -0.97
C ASP A 94 5.41 -4.95 0.41
N GLN A 95 6.13 -3.84 0.47
CA GLN A 95 6.76 -3.31 1.66
C GLN A 95 6.62 -1.79 1.71
N ASP A 96 6.37 -1.27 2.91
CA ASP A 96 6.49 0.15 3.20
C ASP A 96 7.86 0.40 3.84
N GLY A 97 8.12 1.63 4.31
CA GLY A 97 9.33 1.98 5.04
C GLY A 97 9.56 1.14 6.30
N TYR A 98 10.65 1.46 7.00
CA TYR A 98 10.96 0.81 8.27
C TYR A 98 9.80 0.95 9.26
N GLY A 99 9.56 -0.14 9.99
CA GLY A 99 8.60 -0.21 11.06
C GLY A 99 8.96 0.67 12.24
N PHE A 100 8.19 0.54 13.30
CA PHE A 100 8.29 1.41 14.46
C PHE A 100 7.87 0.69 15.74
N ARG A 101 8.20 1.27 16.89
CA ARG A 101 7.66 0.80 18.17
C ARG A 101 6.34 1.52 18.42
N VAL A 102 5.25 0.77 18.52
CA VAL A 102 3.95 1.32 18.93
C VAL A 102 4.02 1.55 20.44
N THR A 103 4.50 2.71 20.88
CA THR A 103 4.64 3.01 22.32
C THR A 103 3.71 4.14 22.76
N GLU A 104 3.43 5.14 21.91
CA GLU A 104 2.35 6.12 22.05
C GLU A 104 1.90 6.61 20.66
N PRO A 105 0.63 7.03 20.46
CA PRO A 105 0.24 7.75 19.24
C PRO A 105 1.13 8.99 19.11
N GLY A 106 1.74 9.16 17.94
CA GLY A 106 2.70 10.24 17.76
C GLY A 106 2.04 11.61 17.95
N ARG A 107 2.81 12.53 18.52
CA ARG A 107 2.44 13.95 18.64
C ARG A 107 2.75 14.65 17.32
N CYS A 108 2.25 14.13 16.19
CA CYS A 108 2.54 14.79 14.93
C CYS A 108 1.95 16.20 14.94
N SER A 109 2.68 17.10 14.30
CA SER A 109 2.15 18.38 13.88
C SER A 109 1.59 18.25 12.47
N GLY A 110 0.74 19.19 12.08
CA GLY A 110 0.24 19.22 10.71
C GLY A 110 1.34 19.38 9.64
N PHE A 111 2.57 19.73 10.00
CA PHE A 111 3.70 19.84 9.06
C PHE A 111 4.44 18.53 8.81
N ASP A 112 4.22 17.51 9.64
CA ASP A 112 4.92 16.23 9.52
C ASP A 112 4.28 15.31 8.46
N MET A 113 3.03 15.60 8.07
CA MET A 113 2.27 14.84 7.08
C MET A 113 2.75 15.11 5.66
N VAL A 114 3.13 14.05 4.93
CA VAL A 114 3.61 14.17 3.54
C VAL A 114 2.95 13.15 2.62
N ALA A 115 2.84 13.51 1.34
CA ALA A 115 2.42 12.58 0.30
C ALA A 115 3.38 11.38 0.19
N GLY A 116 2.84 10.22 -0.16
CA GLY A 116 3.53 8.94 -0.22
C GLY A 116 3.53 8.16 1.10
N TRP A 117 3.14 8.75 2.22
CA TRP A 117 2.97 7.99 3.46
C TRP A 117 1.85 6.97 3.33
N SER A 118 2.06 5.78 3.91
CA SER A 118 0.95 4.86 4.12
C SER A 118 -0.03 5.42 5.15
N LYS A 119 -1.31 5.07 4.99
CA LYS A 119 -2.38 5.31 5.96
C LYS A 119 -2.01 4.73 7.33
N PHE A 120 -1.32 3.60 7.35
CA PHE A 120 -0.84 2.99 8.59
C PHE A 120 0.18 3.88 9.31
N ARG A 121 1.19 4.39 8.58
CA ARG A 121 2.15 5.34 9.14
C ARG A 121 1.45 6.60 9.63
N LEU A 122 0.53 7.16 8.84
CA LEU A 122 -0.25 8.33 9.24
C LEU A 122 -1.00 8.08 10.56
N LEU A 123 -1.69 6.95 10.69
CA LEU A 123 -2.41 6.57 11.91
C LEU A 123 -1.51 6.43 13.13
N VAL A 124 -0.32 5.87 12.97
CA VAL A 124 0.61 5.69 14.08
C VAL A 124 1.25 7.01 14.49
N GLU A 125 1.70 7.80 13.53
CA GLU A 125 2.41 9.06 13.77
C GLU A 125 1.46 10.17 14.20
N CYS A 126 0.22 10.19 13.71
CA CYS A 126 -0.74 11.27 13.96
C CYS A 126 -1.98 10.87 14.75
N GLY A 127 -2.23 9.57 14.93
CA GLY A 127 -3.50 9.10 15.46
C GLY A 127 -4.63 9.10 14.44
N PRO A 128 -5.85 8.74 14.88
CA PRO A 128 -7.04 8.78 14.03
C PRO A 128 -7.39 10.24 13.66
N PRO A 129 -7.99 10.47 12.48
CA PRO A 129 -8.48 11.78 12.08
C PRO A 129 -9.73 12.17 12.89
N ASP A 130 -10.01 13.47 12.95
CA ASP A 130 -11.21 14.04 13.58
C ASP A 130 -12.48 13.86 12.72
N ASP A 131 -12.32 13.86 11.40
CA ASP A 131 -13.40 13.63 10.44
C ASP A 131 -12.91 12.80 9.24
N THR A 132 -13.79 11.98 8.69
CA THR A 132 -13.48 11.11 7.54
C THR A 132 -14.66 11.04 6.58
N GLU A 133 -14.38 11.27 5.30
CA GLU A 133 -15.30 11.07 4.19
C GLU A 133 -14.69 10.11 3.17
N ILE A 134 -15.50 9.22 2.59
CA ILE A 134 -15.06 8.27 1.56
C ILE A 134 -15.93 8.44 0.33
N GLY A 135 -15.31 8.67 -0.83
CA GLY A 135 -16.01 8.88 -2.09
C GLY A 135 -15.38 8.12 -3.26
N ARG A 136 -16.19 7.83 -4.28
CA ARG A 136 -15.69 7.36 -5.59
C ARG A 136 -15.41 8.58 -6.45
N VAL A 137 -14.20 8.66 -7.01
CA VAL A 137 -13.80 9.77 -7.88
C VAL A 137 -13.18 9.23 -9.16
N LEU A 138 -13.45 9.89 -10.28
CA LEU A 138 -12.75 9.62 -11.54
C LEU A 138 -11.48 10.44 -11.56
N ARG A 139 -10.30 9.82 -11.66
CA ARG A 139 -9.02 10.51 -11.88
C ARG A 139 -8.24 9.93 -13.06
N PRO A 140 -7.29 10.67 -13.66
CA PRO A 140 -6.39 10.11 -14.67
C PRO A 140 -5.58 8.94 -14.12
N VAL A 141 -5.30 7.96 -14.99
CA VAL A 141 -4.38 6.85 -14.70
C VAL A 141 -2.97 7.38 -14.44
N ARG A 142 -2.35 6.94 -13.34
CA ARG A 142 -0.93 7.14 -13.01
C ARG A 142 -0.14 5.86 -13.36
N PRO A 143 1.17 5.96 -13.65
CA PRO A 143 2.01 4.79 -13.91
C PRO A 143 1.99 3.75 -12.78
N GLU A 144 1.83 4.21 -11.54
CA GLU A 144 1.78 3.40 -10.32
C GLU A 144 0.59 2.44 -10.30
N ASP A 145 -0.56 2.83 -10.86
CA ASP A 145 -1.82 2.06 -10.80
C ASP A 145 -1.70 0.66 -11.44
N PHE A 146 -0.69 0.47 -12.30
CA PHE A 146 -0.46 -0.77 -13.04
C PHE A 146 1.01 -1.22 -12.99
N GLY A 147 1.75 -0.83 -11.95
CA GLY A 147 3.16 -1.24 -11.77
C GLY A 147 4.03 -0.92 -13.00
N GLY A 148 3.80 0.22 -13.65
CA GLY A 148 4.53 0.65 -14.85
C GLY A 148 4.09 0.00 -16.18
N HIS A 149 3.20 -0.99 -16.17
CA HIS A 149 2.76 -1.71 -17.38
C HIS A 149 1.56 -1.06 -18.11
N GLY A 150 1.14 0.14 -17.65
CA GLY A 150 -0.08 0.84 -18.10
C GLY A 150 0.14 2.05 -19.02
N ALA A 151 1.30 2.21 -19.66
CA ALA A 151 1.61 3.39 -20.48
C ALA A 151 0.60 3.64 -21.63
N HIS A 152 -0.07 2.61 -22.12
CA HIS A 152 -1.11 2.72 -23.14
C HIS A 152 -2.44 3.29 -22.61
N LEU A 153 -2.60 3.34 -21.29
CA LEU A 153 -3.79 3.88 -20.61
C LEU A 153 -3.63 5.36 -20.25
N THR A 154 -2.49 5.98 -20.58
CA THR A 154 -2.26 7.41 -20.37
C THR A 154 -3.35 8.24 -21.04
N GLY A 155 -4.08 9.04 -20.25
CA GLY A 155 -5.21 9.86 -20.71
C GLY A 155 -6.59 9.25 -20.40
N GLN A 156 -6.66 7.96 -20.06
CA GLN A 156 -7.89 7.36 -19.53
C GLN A 156 -8.14 7.80 -18.09
N ARG A 157 -9.42 7.77 -17.69
CA ARG A 157 -9.84 8.01 -16.31
C ARG A 157 -10.29 6.69 -15.70
N ILE A 158 -9.86 6.44 -14.47
CA ILE A 158 -10.30 5.30 -13.67
C ILE A 158 -11.08 5.80 -12.47
N GLU A 159 -12.05 5.00 -12.03
CA GLU A 159 -12.74 5.23 -10.77
C GLU A 159 -11.87 4.66 -9.64
N VAL A 160 -11.55 5.51 -8.67
CA VAL A 160 -10.83 5.12 -7.46
C VAL A 160 -11.66 5.49 -6.23
N LEU A 161 -11.50 4.71 -5.17
CA LEU A 161 -12.00 5.08 -3.86
C LEU A 161 -10.98 6.04 -3.22
N ARG A 162 -11.44 7.24 -2.88
CA ARG A 162 -10.64 8.30 -2.29
C ARG A 162 -11.23 8.68 -0.94
N GLU A 163 -10.38 8.69 0.08
CA GLU A 163 -10.74 9.13 1.43
C GLU A 163 -10.24 10.56 1.65
N ARG A 164 -11.05 11.35 2.35
CA ARG A 164 -10.68 12.68 2.85
C ARG A 164 -10.67 12.62 4.37
N TRP A 165 -9.51 12.81 4.96
CA TRP A 165 -9.30 12.80 6.40
C TRP A 165 -8.98 14.21 6.87
N ILE A 166 -9.62 14.68 7.95
CA ILE A 166 -9.38 16.01 8.50
C ILE A 166 -8.78 15.87 9.90
N TYR A 167 -7.68 16.59 10.14
CA TYR A 167 -7.01 16.69 11.43
C TYR A 167 -7.10 18.11 11.98
N ASN A 168 -7.50 18.23 13.23
CA ASN A 168 -7.63 19.45 14.00
C ASN A 168 -6.58 19.50 15.12
N PHE A 169 -5.49 20.22 14.90
CA PHE A 169 -4.39 20.34 15.87
C PHE A 169 -4.59 21.46 16.92
N GLY A 170 -5.82 21.90 17.13
CA GLY A 170 -6.18 22.96 18.07
C GLY A 170 -6.13 24.38 17.48
N PRO A 171 -6.54 25.39 18.26
CA PRO A 171 -6.80 26.75 17.78
C PRO A 171 -5.56 27.54 17.33
N GLU A 172 -4.37 27.11 17.76
CA GLU A 172 -3.08 27.72 17.38
C GLU A 172 -2.48 27.14 16.11
N GLN A 173 -3.13 26.12 15.52
CA GLN A 173 -2.68 25.45 14.31
C GLN A 173 -3.75 25.50 13.22
N LEU A 174 -3.31 25.32 11.98
CA LEU A 174 -4.22 25.17 10.84
C LEU A 174 -4.65 23.71 10.70
N LEU A 175 -5.89 23.47 10.28
CA LEU A 175 -6.38 22.16 9.92
C LEU A 175 -5.50 21.51 8.84
N ARG A 176 -5.48 20.18 8.79
CA ARG A 176 -4.94 19.42 7.66
C ARG A 176 -6.02 18.56 7.04
N THR A 177 -6.16 18.66 5.73
CA THR A 177 -6.99 17.75 4.94
C THR A 177 -6.06 16.81 4.19
N VAL A 178 -6.12 15.53 4.52
CA VAL A 178 -5.29 14.48 3.92
C VAL A 178 -6.14 13.67 2.95
N TRP A 179 -5.68 13.55 1.71
CA TRP A 179 -6.35 12.76 0.68
C TRP A 179 -5.64 11.42 0.51
N ILE A 180 -6.37 10.33 0.72
CA ILE A 180 -5.81 8.97 0.70
C ILE A 180 -6.47 8.18 -0.44
N GLU A 181 -5.65 7.48 -1.23
CA GLU A 181 -6.10 6.54 -2.26
C GLU A 181 -5.37 5.22 -2.02
N GLN A 182 -6.11 4.10 -1.97
CA GLN A 182 -5.54 2.76 -1.74
C GLN A 182 -4.60 2.67 -0.53
N GLY A 183 -4.94 3.38 0.56
CA GLY A 183 -4.12 3.39 1.77
C GLY A 183 -2.83 4.20 1.65
N VAL A 184 -2.65 5.01 0.61
CA VAL A 184 -1.49 5.91 0.43
C VAL A 184 -1.95 7.36 0.41
N VAL A 185 -1.25 8.23 1.15
CA VAL A 185 -1.46 9.68 1.13
C VAL A 185 -1.06 10.22 -0.23
N THR A 186 -2.03 10.74 -0.98
CA THR A 186 -1.80 11.31 -2.32
C THR A 186 -1.59 12.81 -2.29
N ASP A 187 -2.17 13.49 -1.30
CA ASP A 187 -2.10 14.94 -1.16
C ASP A 187 -2.40 15.37 0.29
N VAL A 188 -1.83 16.50 0.71
CA VAL A 188 -2.02 17.10 2.03
C VAL A 188 -2.27 18.60 1.85
N GLU A 189 -3.49 19.04 2.15
CA GLU A 189 -3.89 20.43 2.05
C GLU A 189 -3.92 21.11 3.41
N VAL A 190 -3.52 22.37 3.43
CA VAL A 190 -3.62 23.24 4.61
C VAL A 190 -4.98 23.93 4.61
N GLY A 191 -5.76 23.70 5.66
CA GLY A 191 -7.10 24.28 5.81
C GLY A 191 -7.11 25.60 6.60
N GLY A 192 -8.30 25.95 7.09
CA GLY A 192 -8.50 27.10 7.98
C GLY A 192 -7.90 26.90 9.37
N ARG A 193 -8.16 27.85 10.27
CA ARG A 193 -7.77 27.76 11.68
C ARG A 193 -8.49 26.58 12.34
N GLY A 194 -7.75 25.80 13.14
CA GLY A 194 -8.30 24.74 13.98
C GLY A 194 -9.17 25.28 15.11
N TYR A 195 -9.76 24.36 15.87
CA TYR A 195 -10.72 24.64 16.92
C TYR A 195 -10.34 23.89 18.20
N PRO A 196 -10.75 24.35 19.39
CA PRO A 196 -10.57 23.57 20.61
C PRO A 196 -11.36 22.24 20.52
N GLU A 197 -10.72 21.13 20.88
CA GLU A 197 -11.40 19.88 21.16
C GLU A 197 -12.30 20.05 22.41
N ARG A 198 -13.46 19.38 22.44
CA ARG A 198 -14.42 19.48 23.54
C ARG A 198 -14.24 18.39 24.58
#